data_AF-A0A7V0ITZ2-F1
#
_entry.id   AF-A0A7V0ITZ2-F1
#
_cell.length_a   1.000
_cell.length_b   1.000
_cell.length_c   1.000
_cell.angle_alpha   90.00
_cell.angle_beta   90.00
_cell.angle_gamma   90.00
#
_symmetry.space_group_name_H-M   'P 1'
#
loop_
_entity.id
_entity.type
_entity.pdbx_description
1 polymer ?
#
loop_
_entity_poly.entity_id
_entity_poly.type
_entity_poly.pdbx_seq_one_letter_code
_entity_poly.pdbx_strand_id
1 'polypeptide(L)'
;MKTFTDAAGRTWTLSLTLGTAMVVKAKLGIDLLQPEAGDDAGGPPLLTRLGTDELLLGEVPCAMLEKQFETHKVTDDDVRAAFDGQTLLAAQKAFYEELIDFFRSRGRNDRAKAVAKQMAMIEAAV
;
A
#
# COMPACT_ATOMS: atom_id res chain seq x y z
N MET A 1 11.61 0.80 4.49
CA MET A 1 10.71 1.89 4.94
C MET A 1 10.74 2.98 3.89
N LYS A 2 9.56 3.47 3.51
CA LYS A 2 9.38 4.53 2.51
C LYS A 2 8.52 5.64 3.07
N THR A 3 8.74 6.87 2.64
CA THR A 3 8.00 8.03 3.16
C THR A 3 7.37 8.83 2.03
N PHE A 4 6.26 9.49 2.34
CA PHE A 4 5.62 10.45 1.47
C PHE A 4 4.97 11.56 2.32
N THR A 5 4.57 12.65 1.68
CA THR A 5 3.90 13.78 2.34
C THR A 5 2.50 13.94 1.76
N ASP A 6 1.52 14.18 2.62
CA ASP A 6 0.13 14.42 2.20
C ASP A 6 -0.19 15.90 1.93
N ALA A 7 -1.41 16.16 1.45
CA ALA A 7 -1.89 17.51 1.16
C ALA A 7 -1.95 18.44 2.40
N ALA A 8 -1.95 17.88 3.61
CA ALA A 8 -1.89 18.64 4.87
C ALA A 8 -0.45 18.89 5.35
N GLY A 9 0.56 18.47 4.58
CA GLY A 9 1.98 18.63 4.92
C GLY A 9 2.50 17.64 5.95
N ARG A 10 1.75 16.57 6.26
CA ARG A 10 2.17 15.52 7.20
C ARG A 10 3.05 14.51 6.47
N THR A 11 4.17 14.13 7.06
CA THR A 11 5.06 13.09 6.53
C THR A 11 4.70 11.74 7.13
N TRP A 12 4.34 10.80 6.26
CA TRP A 12 3.95 9.44 6.60
C TRP A 12 5.09 8.47 6.31
N THR A 13 5.24 7.44 7.15
CA THR A 13 6.21 6.35 6.95
C THR A 13 5.51 5.03 6.72
N LEU A 14 5.63 4.47 5.51
CA LEU A 14 5.21 3.11 5.21
C LEU A 14 6.30 2.11 5.61
N SER A 15 5.89 1.16 6.45
CA SER A 15 6.74 0.05 6.91
C SER A 15 5.95 -1.25 6.79
N LEU A 16 6.41 -2.16 5.93
CA LEU A 16 5.82 -3.48 5.82
C LEU A 16 6.52 -4.44 6.78
N THR A 17 5.77 -4.89 7.77
CA THR A 17 6.17 -5.87 8.78
C THR A 17 5.06 -6.90 8.91
N LEU A 18 5.31 -7.99 9.63
CA LEU A 18 4.22 -8.93 9.96
C LEU A 18 3.08 -8.20 10.70
N GLY A 19 3.41 -7.28 11.60
CA GLY A 19 2.41 -6.52 12.36
C GLY A 19 1.52 -5.65 11.48
N THR A 20 2.11 -4.90 10.53
CA THR A 20 1.32 -4.06 9.62
C THR A 20 0.54 -4.89 8.60
N ALA A 21 1.10 -6.02 8.12
CA ALA A 21 0.36 -6.96 7.28
C ALA A 21 -0.87 -7.57 8.00
N MET A 22 -0.74 -7.90 9.30
CA MET A 22 -1.85 -8.41 10.10
C MET A 22 -2.94 -7.36 10.32
N VAL A 23 -2.58 -6.08 10.52
CA VAL A 23 -3.56 -4.98 10.63
C VAL A 23 -4.35 -4.84 9.33
N VAL A 24 -3.66 -4.82 8.19
CA VAL A 24 -4.31 -4.73 6.87
C VAL A 24 -5.24 -5.91 6.64
N LYS A 25 -4.80 -7.13 6.97
CA LYS A 25 -5.62 -8.34 6.83
C LYS A 25 -6.86 -8.31 7.72
N ALA A 26 -6.72 -7.87 8.97
CA ALA A 26 -7.83 -7.78 9.91
C ALA A 26 -8.87 -6.73 9.50
N LYS A 27 -8.42 -5.59 8.96
CA LYS A 27 -9.30 -4.48 8.58
C LYS A 27 -9.96 -4.66 7.22
N LEU A 28 -9.19 -5.11 6.23
CA LEU A 28 -9.60 -5.08 4.82
C LEU A 28 -9.82 -6.48 4.24
N GLY A 29 -9.52 -7.55 4.99
CA GLY A 29 -9.59 -8.92 4.49
C GLY A 29 -8.45 -9.29 3.54
N ILE A 30 -7.41 -8.44 3.44
CA ILE A 30 -6.38 -8.54 2.40
C ILE A 30 -5.06 -9.05 2.94
N ASP A 31 -4.52 -10.07 2.29
CA ASP A 31 -3.20 -10.60 2.61
C ASP A 31 -2.11 -9.98 1.72
N LEU A 32 -1.48 -8.90 2.21
CA LEU A 32 -0.35 -8.25 1.51
C LEU A 32 0.83 -9.19 1.27
N LEU A 33 0.90 -10.32 2.00
CA LEU A 33 1.94 -11.32 1.85
C LEU A 33 1.58 -12.39 0.80
N GLN A 34 0.44 -12.27 0.12
CA GLN A 34 0.03 -13.11 -1.01
C GLN A 34 -0.41 -12.24 -2.22
N PRO A 35 0.51 -11.43 -2.79
CA PRO A 35 0.20 -10.51 -3.89
C PRO A 35 -0.39 -11.16 -5.16
N GLU A 36 -0.12 -12.45 -5.35
CA GLU A 36 -0.62 -13.26 -6.46
C GLU A 36 -2.02 -13.87 -6.23
N ALA A 37 -2.50 -13.88 -4.99
CA ALA A 37 -3.80 -14.46 -4.66
C ALA A 37 -4.94 -13.51 -5.00
N GLY A 38 -6.09 -14.06 -5.40
CA GLY A 38 -7.36 -13.34 -5.48
C GLY A 38 -8.22 -13.64 -4.24
N ASP A 39 -9.22 -12.77 -3.98
CA ASP A 39 -10.12 -12.92 -2.83
C ASP A 39 -11.03 -14.16 -2.95
N ASP A 40 -11.40 -14.52 -4.18
CA ASP A 40 -12.27 -15.64 -4.52
C ASP A 40 -11.65 -16.55 -5.58
N ALA A 41 -12.21 -17.76 -5.74
CA ALA A 41 -11.81 -18.69 -6.79
C ALA A 41 -12.01 -18.07 -8.18
N GLY A 42 -10.91 -17.64 -8.80
CA GLY A 42 -10.90 -17.01 -10.12
C GLY A 42 -10.91 -15.48 -10.11
N GLY A 43 -10.87 -14.83 -8.94
CA GLY A 43 -10.72 -13.37 -8.83
C GLY A 43 -9.35 -12.89 -9.31
N PRO A 44 -9.23 -11.61 -9.73
CA PRO A 44 -7.95 -11.06 -10.17
C PRO A 44 -6.93 -11.05 -9.02
N PRO A 45 -5.63 -11.22 -9.30
CA PRO A 45 -4.58 -11.11 -8.29
C PRO A 45 -4.65 -9.78 -7.53
N LEU A 46 -4.31 -9.82 -6.24
CA LEU A 46 -4.27 -8.62 -5.39
C LEU A 46 -3.46 -7.49 -6.02
N LEU A 47 -2.30 -7.79 -6.63
CA LEU A 47 -1.50 -6.77 -7.31
C LEU A 47 -2.23 -6.08 -8.47
N THR A 48 -3.05 -6.81 -9.22
CA THR A 48 -3.85 -6.24 -10.29
C THR A 48 -4.88 -5.27 -9.71
N ARG A 49 -5.59 -5.69 -8.66
CA ARG A 49 -6.60 -4.86 -7.99
C ARG A 49 -6.02 -3.58 -7.41
N LEU A 50 -4.88 -3.68 -6.71
CA LEU A 50 -4.17 -2.52 -6.18
C LEU A 50 -3.76 -1.50 -7.26
N GLY A 51 -3.67 -1.91 -8.52
CA GLY A 51 -3.37 -1.02 -9.64
C GLY A 51 -4.61 -0.49 -10.38
N THR A 52 -5.80 -0.99 -10.12
CA THR A 52 -7.03 -0.64 -10.86
C THR A 52 -8.19 -0.19 -9.97
N ASP A 53 -8.05 -0.31 -8.65
CA ASP A 53 -9.05 0.08 -7.65
C ASP A 53 -8.44 1.13 -6.73
N GLU A 54 -8.77 2.40 -6.98
CA GLU A 54 -8.22 3.54 -6.24
C GLU A 54 -8.68 3.57 -4.78
N LEU A 55 -9.89 3.09 -4.49
CA LEU A 55 -10.38 2.99 -3.12
C LEU A 55 -9.56 1.97 -2.33
N LEU A 56 -9.31 0.81 -2.95
CA LEU A 56 -8.48 -0.21 -2.34
C LEU A 56 -7.04 0.29 -2.12
N LEU A 57 -6.47 0.94 -3.14
CA LEU A 57 -5.14 1.50 -3.06
C LEU A 57 -5.03 2.62 -2.01
N GLY A 58 -6.09 3.38 -1.74
CA GLY A 58 -6.12 4.39 -0.69
C GLY A 58 -6.24 3.79 0.72
N GLU A 59 -7.13 2.81 0.91
CA GLU A 59 -7.39 2.20 2.22
C GLU A 59 -6.22 1.36 2.73
N VAL A 60 -5.47 0.68 1.84
CA VAL A 60 -4.32 -0.15 2.25
C VAL A 60 -3.21 0.67 2.95
N PRO A 61 -2.66 1.74 2.36
CA PRO A 61 -1.74 2.65 3.04
C PRO A 61 -2.36 3.26 4.29
N CYS A 62 -3.63 3.69 4.28
CA CYS A 62 -4.29 4.21 5.49
C CYS A 62 -4.25 3.19 6.65
N ALA A 63 -4.59 1.93 6.37
CA ALA A 63 -4.51 0.86 7.36
C ALA A 63 -3.05 0.59 7.84
N MET A 64 -2.06 0.70 6.95
CA MET A 64 -0.64 0.57 7.34
C MET A 64 -0.16 1.72 8.23
N LEU A 65 -0.75 2.91 8.08
CA LEU A 65 -0.36 4.14 8.77
C LEU A 65 -1.10 4.38 10.07
N GLU A 66 -2.13 3.60 10.40
CA GLU A 66 -3.03 3.84 11.54
C GLU A 66 -2.31 4.20 12.85
N LYS A 67 -1.21 3.51 13.19
CA LYS A 67 -0.44 3.79 14.41
C LYS A 67 0.21 5.19 14.45
N GLN A 68 0.36 5.83 13.30
CA GLN A 68 0.87 7.20 13.18
C GLN A 68 -0.24 8.24 13.36
N PHE A 69 -1.52 7.85 13.35
CA PHE A 69 -2.63 8.79 13.47
C PHE A 69 -2.62 9.48 14.84
N GLU A 70 -2.32 8.74 15.90
CA GLU A 70 -2.14 9.29 17.26
C GLU A 70 -1.00 10.32 17.30
N THR A 71 0.13 10.01 16.66
CA THR A 71 1.29 10.91 16.59
C THR A 71 0.96 12.22 15.86
N HIS A 72 0.21 12.13 14.77
CA HIS A 72 -0.21 13.30 13.99
C HIS A 72 -1.47 13.98 14.54
N LYS A 73 -2.14 13.38 15.55
CA LYS A 73 -3.39 13.85 16.17
C LYS A 73 -4.54 14.01 15.15
N VAL A 74 -4.75 12.99 14.34
CA VAL A 74 -5.69 13.01 13.23
C VAL A 74 -6.64 11.82 13.31
N THR A 75 -7.85 11.99 12.81
CA THR A 75 -8.83 10.91 12.65
C THR A 75 -8.63 10.19 11.32
N ASP A 76 -9.25 9.02 11.15
CA ASP A 76 -9.29 8.33 9.85
C ASP A 76 -9.84 9.23 8.73
N ASP A 77 -10.87 10.03 9.02
CA ASP A 77 -11.47 10.95 8.05
C ASP A 77 -10.52 12.08 7.67
N ASP A 78 -9.75 12.62 8.63
CA ASP A 78 -8.72 13.64 8.36
C ASP A 78 -7.57 13.10 7.48
N VAL A 79 -7.28 11.81 7.56
CA VAL A 79 -6.25 11.16 6.74
C VAL A 79 -6.79 10.95 5.33
N ARG A 80 -7.98 10.34 5.19
CA ARG A 80 -8.63 10.13 3.89
C ARG A 80 -8.87 11.43 3.13
N ALA A 81 -9.31 12.49 3.83
CA ALA A 81 -9.54 13.80 3.22
C ALA A 81 -8.25 14.45 2.69
N ALA A 82 -7.09 14.11 3.25
CA ALA A 82 -5.80 14.63 2.78
C ALA A 82 -5.14 13.75 1.70
N PHE A 83 -5.70 12.58 1.41
CA PHE A 83 -5.24 11.71 0.32
C PHE A 83 -5.83 12.19 -1.01
N ASP A 84 -5.43 13.38 -1.43
CA ASP A 84 -5.72 13.90 -2.76
C ASP A 84 -4.99 13.12 -3.86
N GLY A 85 -5.21 13.45 -5.13
CA GLY A 85 -4.62 12.70 -6.25
C GLY A 85 -3.09 12.64 -6.23
N GLN A 86 -2.42 13.72 -5.79
CA GLN A 86 -0.96 13.75 -5.69
C GLN A 86 -0.46 12.92 -4.49
N THR A 87 -1.17 13.01 -3.37
CA THR A 87 -0.88 12.21 -2.18
C THR A 87 -1.08 10.72 -2.46
N LEU A 88 -2.15 10.33 -3.16
CA LEU A 88 -2.39 8.95 -3.57
C LEU A 88 -1.28 8.44 -4.49
N LEU A 89 -0.84 9.23 -5.47
CA LEU A 89 0.29 8.87 -6.34
C LEU A 89 1.60 8.68 -5.54
N ALA A 90 1.89 9.59 -4.60
CA ALA A 90 3.07 9.50 -3.75
C ALA A 90 3.00 8.29 -2.79
N ALA A 91 1.84 8.05 -2.19
CA ALA A 91 1.56 6.90 -1.34
C ALA A 91 1.68 5.59 -2.12
N GLN A 92 1.14 5.52 -3.34
CA GLN A 92 1.24 4.37 -4.24
C GLN A 92 2.71 4.02 -4.52
N LYS A 93 3.51 5.00 -4.92
CA LYS A 93 4.94 4.80 -5.16
C LYS A 93 5.66 4.29 -3.92
N ALA A 94 5.48 4.96 -2.78
CA ALA A 94 6.10 4.56 -1.53
C ALA A 94 5.66 3.14 -1.09
N PHE A 95 4.39 2.80 -1.30
CA PHE A 95 3.83 1.48 -0.98
C PHE A 95 4.45 0.37 -1.84
N TYR A 96 4.50 0.53 -3.17
CA TYR A 96 5.09 -0.48 -4.04
C TYR A 96 6.59 -0.67 -3.78
N GLU A 97 7.33 0.42 -3.58
CA GLU A 97 8.75 0.33 -3.21
C GLU A 97 8.97 -0.42 -1.89
N GLU A 98 8.13 -0.16 -0.88
CA GLU A 98 8.20 -0.87 0.41
C GLU A 98 7.88 -2.37 0.27
N LEU A 99 6.88 -2.70 -0.54
CA LEU A 99 6.48 -4.09 -0.82
C LEU A 99 7.60 -4.86 -1.54
N ILE A 100 8.28 -4.22 -2.51
CA ILE A 100 9.45 -4.77 -3.20
C ILE A 100 10.59 -5.04 -2.20
N ASP A 101 10.94 -4.05 -1.38
CA ASP A 101 12.03 -4.15 -0.42
C ASP A 101 11.76 -5.24 0.62
N PHE A 102 10.53 -5.34 1.11
CA PHE A 102 10.10 -6.42 2.00
C PHE A 102 10.30 -7.80 1.38
N PHE A 103 9.79 -8.04 0.17
CA PHE A 103 9.93 -9.36 -0.46
C PHE A 103 11.37 -9.71 -0.81
N ARG A 104 12.19 -8.74 -1.24
CA ARG A 104 13.64 -8.92 -1.42
C ARG A 104 14.30 -9.36 -0.11
N SER A 105 14.01 -8.67 0.99
CA SER A 105 14.57 -9.02 2.31
C SER A 105 14.18 -10.43 2.79
N ARG A 106 13.01 -10.92 2.36
CA ARG A 106 12.52 -12.29 2.61
C ARG A 106 13.09 -13.34 1.65
N GLY A 107 13.92 -12.96 0.69
CA GLY A 107 14.41 -13.86 -0.38
C GLY A 107 13.35 -14.23 -1.42
N ARG A 108 12.17 -13.60 -1.39
CA ARG A 108 11.05 -13.82 -2.32
C ARG A 108 11.19 -12.94 -3.56
N ASN A 109 12.29 -13.14 -4.27
CA ASN A 109 12.63 -12.37 -5.47
C ASN A 109 11.61 -12.52 -6.60
N ASP A 110 10.88 -13.65 -6.64
CA ASP A 110 9.73 -13.89 -7.51
C ASP A 110 8.64 -12.83 -7.29
N ARG A 111 8.21 -12.64 -6.04
CA ARG A 111 7.19 -11.65 -5.69
C ARG A 111 7.70 -10.23 -5.86
N ALA A 112 8.93 -9.94 -5.44
CA ALA A 112 9.52 -8.62 -5.64
C ALA A 112 9.55 -8.22 -7.13
N LYS A 113 9.87 -9.16 -8.03
CA LYS A 113 9.82 -8.92 -9.49
C LYS A 113 8.40 -8.69 -10.00
N ALA A 114 7.42 -9.46 -9.52
CA ALA A 114 6.02 -9.28 -9.91
C ALA A 114 5.51 -7.89 -9.50
N VAL A 115 5.79 -7.48 -8.26
CA VAL A 115 5.43 -6.16 -7.73
C VAL A 115 6.10 -5.04 -8.55
N ALA A 116 7.40 -5.15 -8.81
CA ALA A 116 8.14 -4.16 -9.60
C ALA A 116 7.60 -4.03 -11.03
N LYS A 117 7.21 -5.15 -11.65
CA LYS A 117 6.59 -5.14 -12.98
C LYS A 117 5.23 -4.44 -12.97
N GLN A 118 4.41 -4.68 -11.94
CA GLN A 118 3.14 -3.98 -11.77
C GLN A 118 3.35 -2.46 -11.64
N MET A 119 4.28 -2.05 -10.78
CA MET A 119 4.64 -0.63 -10.59
C MET A 119 5.08 0.02 -11.91
N ALA A 120 5.95 -0.62 -12.68
CA ALA A 120 6.39 -0.10 -13.98
C ALA A 120 5.26 0.00 -15.02
N MET A 121 4.28 -0.93 -15.00
CA MET A 121 3.11 -0.84 -15.88
C MET A 121 2.21 0.33 -15.53
N ILE A 122 2.02 0.62 -14.24
CA ILE A 122 1.26 1.78 -13.77
C ILE A 122 1.96 3.08 -14.19
N GLU A 123 3.27 3.20 -13.95
CA GLU A 123 4.05 4.39 -14.33
C GLU A 123 4.04 4.66 -15.83
N ALA A 124 3.95 3.62 -16.67
CA ALA A 124 3.87 3.78 -18.12
C ALA A 124 2.49 4.22 -18.63
N ALA A 125 1.45 4.16 -17.79
CA ALA A 125 0.08 4.50 -18.14
C ALA A 125 -0.36 5.91 -17.71
N VAL A 126 0.50 6.63 -16.96
CA VAL A 126 0.25 7.98 -16.41
C VAL A 126 1.04 9.05 -17.16
#